data_AF-A0A925MIN5-F1
#
_entry.id   AF-A0A925MIN5-F1
#
_cell.length_a   1.000
_cell.length_b   1.000
_cell.length_c   1.000
_cell.angle_alpha   90.00
_cell.angle_beta   90.00
_cell.angle_gamma   90.00
#
_symmetry.space_group_name_H-M   'P 1'
#
loop_
_entity.id
_entity.type
_entity.pdbx_description
1 polymer ?
#
loop_
_entity_poly.entity_id
_entity_poly.type
_entity_poly.pdbx_seq_one_letter_code
_entity_poly.pdbx_strand_id
1 'polypeptide(L)'
;MAETDDNFELIEQSNTMDLVPQWEPEAWWFFAGGSVLVAIVLLYLFLRKNRVAIDPEKERYEAYRDAKVALDAMEPESMHEIAGSVSLVLRRYLARRMNEPALYETHEEFVGRHEGLKDLPDGVRAEVGDFFGTLAAVKYAPDNVANLTGAALKQSGLNLLEKMHHG
;
A
#
# COMPACT_ATOMS: atom_id res chain seq x y z
N MET A 1 10.98 -43.83 98.18
CA MET A 1 10.80 -44.33 96.80
C MET A 1 10.78 -43.10 95.92
N ALA A 2 11.81 -42.93 95.11
CA ALA A 2 11.91 -41.86 94.13
C ALA A 2 11.23 -42.35 92.85
N GLU A 3 10.36 -41.53 92.26
CA GLU A 3 9.88 -41.76 90.91
C GLU A 3 9.84 -40.40 90.21
N THR A 4 10.82 -40.25 89.32
CA THR A 4 11.00 -39.19 88.34
C THR A 4 9.93 -39.35 87.27
N ASP A 5 9.32 -38.27 86.79
CA ASP A 5 8.88 -38.23 85.40
C ASP A 5 8.89 -36.80 84.88
N ASP A 6 10.03 -36.47 84.25
CA ASP A 6 10.21 -35.38 83.31
C ASP A 6 9.24 -35.59 82.14
N ASN A 7 8.09 -34.92 82.16
CA ASN A 7 7.24 -34.81 80.98
C ASN A 7 7.78 -33.68 80.08
N PHE A 8 8.90 -33.98 79.43
CA PHE A 8 9.41 -33.24 78.28
C PHE A 8 8.66 -33.67 77.02
N GLU A 9 8.04 -32.67 76.36
CA GLU A 9 7.75 -32.54 74.92
C GLU A 9 6.89 -33.67 74.29
N LEU A 10 5.87 -33.36 73.49
CA LEU A 10 6.02 -32.92 72.10
C LEU A 10 4.87 -31.98 71.74
N ILE A 11 5.15 -30.67 71.70
CA ILE A 11 4.31 -29.72 71.00
C ILE A 11 4.45 -30.00 69.51
N GLU A 12 3.31 -30.29 68.88
CA GLU A 12 3.02 -30.33 67.44
C GLU A 12 4.17 -30.69 66.50
N GLN A 13 4.07 -31.88 65.90
CA GLN A 13 4.73 -32.16 64.63
C GLN A 13 4.24 -31.15 63.58
N SER A 14 4.97 -30.06 63.38
CA SER A 14 4.78 -29.17 62.23
C SER A 14 5.13 -29.97 60.97
N ASN A 15 4.09 -30.39 60.26
CA ASN A 15 4.23 -31.16 59.04
C ASN A 15 5.00 -30.31 58.02
N THR A 16 6.23 -30.71 57.71
CA THR A 16 7.17 -29.93 56.85
C THR A 16 6.66 -29.72 55.41
N MET A 17 5.53 -30.33 55.05
CA MET A 17 4.83 -30.11 53.78
C MET A 17 4.15 -28.73 53.67
N ASP A 18 3.96 -27.99 54.76
CA ASP A 18 3.36 -26.64 54.74
C ASP A 18 4.32 -25.54 54.26
N LEU A 19 5.61 -25.87 54.08
CA LEU A 19 6.64 -24.92 53.62
C LEU A 19 6.90 -25.00 52.10
N VAL A 20 6.22 -25.90 51.38
CA VAL A 20 6.35 -25.97 49.92
C VAL A 20 5.32 -25.00 49.33
N PRO A 21 5.75 -23.98 48.56
CA PRO A 21 4.82 -23.07 47.91
C PRO A 21 3.84 -23.87 47.07
N GLN A 22 2.57 -23.87 47.48
CA GLN A 22 1.49 -24.41 46.68
C GLN A 22 1.23 -23.42 45.54
N TRP A 23 2.13 -23.42 44.55
CA TRP A 23 1.89 -22.94 43.19
C TRP A 23 0.46 -23.29 42.77
N GLU A 24 -0.43 -22.30 42.89
CA GLU A 24 -1.85 -22.47 42.62
C GLU A 24 -2.02 -22.95 41.17
N PRO A 25 -2.68 -24.09 40.92
CA PRO A 25 -2.86 -24.66 39.58
C PRO A 25 -3.70 -23.77 38.65
N GLU A 26 -4.22 -22.65 39.16
CA GLU A 26 -5.00 -21.66 38.41
C GLU A 26 -4.13 -20.75 37.52
N ALA A 27 -2.82 -20.63 37.82
CA ALA A 27 -1.90 -19.78 37.06
C ALA A 27 -1.75 -20.22 35.59
N TRP A 28 -2.00 -21.50 35.28
CA TRP A 28 -1.86 -22.04 33.93
C TRP A 28 -2.92 -21.51 32.97
N TRP A 29 -4.08 -21.05 33.48
CA TRP A 29 -5.11 -20.42 32.67
C TRP A 29 -4.67 -19.08 32.09
N PHE A 30 -3.81 -18.33 32.78
CA PHE A 30 -3.25 -17.08 32.26
C PHE A 30 -2.28 -17.34 31.11
N PHE A 31 -1.45 -18.38 31.20
CA PHE A 31 -0.56 -18.78 30.10
C PHE A 31 -1.34 -19.38 28.93
N ALA A 32 -2.37 -20.19 29.20
CA ALA A 32 -3.26 -20.73 28.17
C ALA A 32 -4.00 -19.58 27.43
N GLY A 33 -4.61 -18.66 28.18
CA GLY A 33 -5.28 -17.48 27.62
C GLY A 33 -4.33 -16.55 26.84
N GLY A 34 -3.14 -16.30 27.39
CA GLY A 34 -2.10 -15.52 26.73
C GLY A 34 -1.63 -16.16 25.41
N SER A 35 -1.43 -17.48 25.39
CA SER A 35 -1.00 -18.18 24.18
C SER A 35 -2.07 -18.17 23.07
N VAL A 36 -3.35 -18.27 23.43
CA VAL A 36 -4.47 -18.13 22.47
C VAL A 36 -4.52 -16.73 21.89
N LEU A 37 -4.35 -15.69 22.72
CA LEU A 37 -4.36 -14.30 22.26
C LEU A 37 -3.18 -14.02 21.31
N VAL A 38 -1.98 -14.51 21.65
CA VAL A 38 -0.80 -14.44 20.78
C VAL A 38 -1.03 -15.21 19.48
N ALA A 39 -1.63 -16.40 19.52
CA ALA A 39 -1.95 -17.17 18.32
C ALA A 39 -2.95 -16.44 17.41
N ILE A 40 -3.97 -15.78 17.97
CA ILE A 40 -4.93 -14.97 17.22
C ILE A 40 -4.24 -13.76 16.59
N VAL A 41 -3.35 -13.07 17.31
CA VAL A 41 -2.59 -11.93 16.78
C VAL A 41 -1.66 -12.38 15.66
N LEU A 42 -0.92 -13.48 15.84
CA LEU A 42 -0.06 -14.04 14.81
C LEU A 42 -0.86 -14.49 13.58
N LEU A 43 -2.01 -15.14 13.78
CA LEU A 43 -2.92 -15.54 12.71
C LEU A 43 -3.48 -14.32 11.97
N TYR A 44 -3.90 -13.27 12.69
CA TYR A 44 -4.33 -12.01 12.11
C TYR A 44 -3.23 -11.33 11.29
N LEU A 45 -2.00 -11.27 11.82
CA LEU A 45 -0.85 -10.72 11.10
C LEU A 45 -0.50 -11.57 9.87
N PHE A 46 -0.60 -12.89 9.95
CA PHE A 46 -0.32 -13.80 8.85
C PHE A 46 -1.40 -13.72 7.76
N LEU A 47 -2.68 -13.65 8.15
CA LEU A 47 -3.80 -13.39 7.25
C LEU A 47 -3.72 -12.01 6.61
N ARG A 48 -3.27 -10.99 7.34
CA ARG A 48 -3.00 -9.65 6.79
C ARG A 48 -1.84 -9.68 5.80
N LYS A 49 -0.77 -10.42 6.11
CA LYS A 49 0.40 -10.57 5.21
C LYS A 49 0.03 -11.32 3.93
N ASN A 50 -0.81 -12.35 4.02
CA ASN A 50 -1.26 -13.12 2.85
C ASN A 50 -2.36 -12.44 2.03
N ARG A 51 -3.01 -11.38 2.54
CA ARG A 51 -3.94 -10.55 1.76
C ARG A 51 -3.22 -9.55 0.83
N VAL A 52 -1.89 -9.46 0.89
CA VAL A 52 -1.11 -8.55 0.04
C VAL A 52 0.05 -9.31 -0.61
N ALA A 53 -0.31 -10.37 -1.33
CA ALA A 53 0.46 -10.80 -2.50
C ALA A 53 -0.46 -10.59 -3.71
N ILE A 54 -0.88 -9.33 -3.92
CA ILE A 54 -1.40 -8.96 -5.23
C ILE A 54 -0.22 -9.12 -6.16
N ASP A 55 -0.38 -10.01 -7.14
CA ASP A 55 0.61 -10.21 -8.19
C ASP A 55 0.86 -8.84 -8.85
N PRO A 56 2.07 -8.27 -8.70
CA PRO A 56 2.35 -6.91 -9.18
C PRO A 56 2.17 -6.79 -10.70
N GLU A 57 2.20 -7.90 -11.43
CA GLU A 57 1.90 -7.93 -12.85
C GLU A 57 0.40 -7.78 -13.14
N LYS A 58 -0.46 -8.43 -12.35
CA LYS A 58 -1.93 -8.33 -12.47
C LYS A 58 -2.41 -6.93 -12.13
N GLU A 59 -1.86 -6.32 -11.09
CA GLU A 59 -2.21 -4.95 -10.71
C GLU A 59 -1.81 -3.94 -11.80
N ARG A 60 -0.63 -4.12 -12.42
CA ARG A 60 -0.19 -3.32 -13.58
C ARG A 60 -1.11 -3.49 -14.78
N TYR A 61 -1.53 -4.71 -15.08
CA TYR A 61 -2.45 -4.98 -16.18
C TYR A 61 -3.84 -4.41 -15.93
N GLU A 62 -4.36 -4.51 -14.71
CA GLU A 62 -5.63 -3.89 -14.32
C GLU A 62 -5.56 -2.36 -14.41
N ALA A 63 -4.47 -1.76 -13.94
CA ALA A 63 -4.25 -0.32 -14.08
C ALA A 63 -4.18 0.13 -15.54
N TYR A 64 -3.51 -0.63 -16.40
CA TYR A 64 -3.46 -0.38 -17.84
C TYR A 64 -4.85 -0.49 -18.49
N ARG A 65 -5.58 -1.58 -18.21
CA ARG A 65 -6.93 -1.80 -18.72
C ARG A 65 -7.88 -0.69 -18.31
N ASP A 66 -7.87 -0.32 -17.03
CA ASP A 66 -8.72 0.75 -16.50
C ASP A 66 -8.40 2.10 -17.19
N ALA A 67 -7.11 2.40 -17.38
CA ALA A 67 -6.69 3.63 -18.07
C ALA A 67 -7.10 3.62 -19.55
N LYS A 68 -6.95 2.50 -20.24
CA LYS A 68 -7.37 2.34 -21.63
C LYS A 68 -8.88 2.52 -21.80
N VAL A 69 -9.68 1.84 -20.97
CA VAL A 69 -11.14 1.98 -20.97
C VAL A 69 -11.56 3.43 -20.69
N ALA A 70 -10.91 4.09 -19.74
CA ALA A 70 -11.19 5.48 -19.42
C ALA A 70 -10.84 6.42 -20.58
N LEU A 71 -9.70 6.23 -21.28
CA LEU A 71 -9.39 7.01 -22.47
C LEU A 71 -10.38 6.72 -23.61
N ASP A 72 -10.72 5.45 -23.85
CA ASP A 72 -11.62 5.05 -24.94
C ASP A 72 -13.03 5.60 -24.74
N ALA A 73 -13.56 5.57 -23.51
CA ALA A 73 -14.88 6.09 -23.16
C ALA A 73 -14.97 7.63 -23.12
N MET A 74 -13.86 8.35 -23.25
CA MET A 74 -13.90 9.82 -23.31
C MET A 74 -14.55 10.28 -24.61
N GLU A 75 -15.69 10.95 -24.48
CA GLU A 75 -16.35 11.78 -25.49
C GLU A 75 -16.39 13.23 -24.99
N PRO A 76 -15.37 14.03 -25.29
CA PRO A 76 -15.23 15.33 -24.66
C PRO A 76 -15.77 16.45 -25.56
N GLU A 77 -16.47 17.40 -24.96
CA GLU A 77 -17.09 18.53 -25.67
C GLU A 77 -16.10 19.67 -25.95
N SER A 78 -15.04 19.81 -25.14
CA SER A 78 -14.05 20.89 -25.27
C SER A 78 -12.59 20.43 -25.15
N MET A 79 -11.70 21.08 -25.91
CA MET A 79 -10.24 20.81 -25.90
C MET A 79 -9.64 20.82 -24.49
N HIS A 80 -10.10 21.74 -23.64
CA HIS A 80 -9.65 21.90 -22.26
C HIS A 80 -10.01 20.69 -21.39
N GLU A 81 -11.24 20.18 -21.53
CA GLU A 81 -11.69 18.98 -20.81
C GLU A 81 -10.95 17.72 -21.26
N ILE A 82 -10.57 17.64 -22.54
CA ILE A 82 -9.73 16.53 -23.07
C ILE A 82 -8.38 16.54 -22.38
N ALA A 83 -7.71 17.69 -22.41
CA ALA A 83 -6.40 17.82 -21.78
C ALA A 83 -6.49 17.57 -20.27
N GLY A 84 -7.57 18.02 -19.62
CA GLY A 84 -7.94 17.67 -18.25
C GLY A 84 -7.94 16.18 -18.00
N SER A 85 -8.83 15.50 -18.72
CA SER A 85 -9.18 14.10 -18.52
C SER A 85 -8.05 13.15 -18.89
N VAL A 86 -7.39 13.37 -20.04
CA VAL A 86 -6.22 12.58 -20.46
C VAL A 86 -5.10 12.71 -19.43
N SER A 87 -4.82 13.93 -18.98
CA SER A 87 -3.79 14.19 -17.96
C SER A 87 -4.10 13.47 -16.64
N LEU A 88 -5.36 13.47 -16.21
CA LEU A 88 -5.77 12.80 -14.98
C LEU A 88 -5.65 11.28 -15.09
N VAL A 89 -6.08 10.68 -16.20
CA VAL A 89 -6.02 9.22 -16.37
C VAL A 89 -4.57 8.74 -16.43
N LEU A 90 -3.70 9.43 -17.17
CA LEU A 90 -2.29 9.05 -17.25
C LEU A 90 -1.58 9.18 -15.89
N ARG A 91 -1.85 10.25 -15.12
CA ARG A 91 -1.32 10.37 -13.76
C ARG A 91 -1.84 9.27 -12.85
N ARG A 92 -3.11 8.88 -12.96
CA ARG A 92 -3.70 7.79 -12.17
C ARG A 92 -3.08 6.44 -12.52
N TYR A 93 -2.80 6.19 -13.80
CA TYR A 93 -2.07 5.01 -14.26
C TYR A 93 -0.66 4.97 -13.65
N LEU A 94 0.08 6.08 -13.74
CA LEU A 94 1.44 6.17 -13.21
C LEU A 94 1.47 6.04 -11.69
N ALA A 95 0.53 6.64 -10.98
CA ALA A 95 0.40 6.49 -9.54
C ALA A 95 0.19 5.03 -9.12
N ARG A 96 -0.63 4.26 -9.86
CA ARG A 96 -0.83 2.83 -9.62
C ARG A 96 0.39 2.00 -10.02
N ARG A 97 1.00 2.26 -11.17
CA ARG A 97 2.19 1.53 -11.67
C ARG A 97 3.39 1.70 -10.75
N MET A 98 3.60 2.92 -10.25
CA MET A 98 4.78 3.32 -9.47
C MET A 98 4.50 3.28 -7.95
N ASN A 99 3.27 2.95 -7.55
CA ASN A 99 2.80 2.94 -6.16
C ASN A 99 3.06 4.28 -5.41
N GLU A 100 3.10 5.39 -6.15
CA GLU A 100 3.34 6.73 -5.60
C GLU A 100 2.06 7.57 -5.68
N PRO A 101 1.67 8.27 -4.60
CA PRO A 101 0.51 9.16 -4.59
C PRO A 101 0.80 10.51 -5.28
N ALA A 102 1.36 10.49 -6.50
CA ALA A 102 1.72 11.69 -7.26
C ALA A 102 0.53 12.36 -7.98
N LEU A 103 -0.72 11.95 -7.69
CA LEU A 103 -1.92 12.42 -8.40
C LEU A 103 -2.17 13.93 -8.24
N TYR A 104 -1.64 14.53 -7.17
CA TYR A 104 -1.90 15.92 -6.78
C TYR A 104 -0.67 16.84 -6.92
N GLU A 105 0.46 16.34 -7.44
CA GLU A 105 1.64 17.17 -7.64
C GLU A 105 1.48 18.08 -8.87
N THR A 106 2.15 19.22 -8.84
CA THR A 106 2.22 20.13 -9.99
C THR A 106 2.99 19.47 -11.15
N HIS A 107 2.81 19.97 -12.37
CA HIS A 107 3.51 19.41 -13.53
C HIS A 107 5.05 19.45 -13.37
N GLU A 108 5.59 20.52 -12.81
CA GLU A 108 7.04 20.66 -12.61
C GLU A 108 7.57 19.73 -11.51
N GLU A 109 6.81 19.53 -10.43
CA GLU A 109 7.17 18.54 -9.41
C GLU A 109 7.16 17.11 -9.98
N PHE A 110 6.16 16.79 -10.79
CA PHE A 110 6.04 15.49 -11.44
C PHE A 110 7.19 15.20 -12.41
N VAL A 111 7.60 16.17 -13.23
CA VAL A 111 8.73 16.01 -14.17
C VAL A 111 10.08 16.07 -13.45
N GLY A 112 10.19 16.85 -12.38
CA GLY A 112 11.41 17.00 -11.58
C GLY A 112 11.79 15.74 -10.79
N ARG A 113 10.81 14.90 -10.42
CA ARG A 113 11.05 13.63 -9.73
C ARG A 113 11.63 12.58 -10.68
N HIS A 114 12.95 12.56 -10.79
CA HIS A 114 13.70 11.45 -11.42
C HIS A 114 13.35 10.09 -10.80
N GLU A 115 13.01 10.04 -9.51
CA GLU A 115 12.65 8.80 -8.80
C GLU A 115 11.27 8.24 -9.19
N GLY A 116 10.30 9.09 -9.53
CA GLY A 116 8.92 8.68 -9.83
C GLY A 116 8.74 8.07 -11.22
N LEU A 117 9.71 8.25 -12.11
CA LEU A 117 9.75 7.69 -13.47
C LEU A 117 10.97 6.78 -13.69
N LYS A 118 11.69 6.41 -12.62
CA LYS A 118 12.96 5.65 -12.72
C LYS A 118 12.82 4.28 -13.37
N ASP A 119 11.66 3.64 -13.22
CA ASP A 119 11.37 2.32 -13.79
C ASP A 119 10.95 2.41 -15.27
N LEU A 120 10.84 3.61 -15.85
CA LEU A 120 10.60 3.80 -17.28
C LEU A 120 11.94 4.02 -18.01
N PRO A 121 12.08 3.48 -19.23
CA PRO A 121 13.22 3.79 -20.10
C PRO A 121 13.36 5.31 -20.32
N ASP A 122 14.59 5.82 -20.39
CA ASP A 122 14.86 7.26 -20.48
C ASP A 122 14.15 7.94 -21.67
N GLY A 123 14.04 7.24 -22.80
CA GLY A 123 13.28 7.73 -23.96
C GLY A 123 11.79 7.90 -23.68
N VAL A 124 11.17 6.95 -22.96
CA VAL A 124 9.75 7.02 -22.59
C VAL A 124 9.53 8.10 -21.53
N ARG A 125 10.48 8.28 -20.61
CA ARG A 125 10.42 9.33 -19.58
C ARG A 125 10.37 10.73 -20.19
N ALA A 126 11.22 11.01 -21.18
CA ALA A 126 11.21 12.29 -21.89
C ALA A 126 9.87 12.51 -22.62
N GLU A 127 9.38 11.50 -23.34
CA GLU A 127 8.08 11.57 -24.02
C GLU A 127 6.91 11.85 -23.07
N VAL A 128 6.93 11.25 -21.87
CA VAL A 128 5.92 11.52 -20.82
C VAL A 128 5.99 12.99 -20.38
N GLY A 129 7.19 13.52 -20.14
CA GLY A 129 7.39 14.93 -19.78
C GLY A 129 6.85 15.89 -20.84
N ASP A 130 7.24 15.68 -22.10
CA ASP A 130 6.82 16.50 -23.24
C ASP A 130 5.30 16.47 -23.45
N PHE A 131 4.69 15.28 -23.29
CA PHE A 131 3.25 15.13 -23.42
C PHE A 131 2.49 15.85 -22.30
N PHE A 132 2.94 15.74 -21.06
CA PHE A 132 2.34 16.50 -19.95
C PHE A 132 2.55 18.02 -20.10
N GLY A 133 3.67 18.45 -20.68
CA GLY A 133 3.91 19.86 -21.03
C GLY A 133 2.92 20.35 -22.10
N THR A 134 2.65 19.52 -23.11
CA THR A 134 1.63 19.80 -24.13
C THR A 134 0.23 19.90 -23.49
N LEU A 135 -0.12 18.97 -22.59
CA LEU A 135 -1.39 19.01 -21.86
C LEU A 135 -1.53 20.26 -20.98
N ALA A 136 -0.44 20.72 -20.36
CA ALA A 136 -0.41 21.97 -19.59
C ALA A 136 -0.59 23.20 -20.50
N ALA A 137 0.07 23.22 -21.67
CA ALA A 137 -0.10 24.29 -22.66
C ALA A 137 -1.56 24.38 -23.14
N VAL A 138 -2.22 23.26 -23.41
CA VAL A 138 -3.66 23.24 -23.77
C VAL A 138 -4.53 23.78 -22.63
N LYS A 139 -4.15 23.56 -21.36
CA LYS A 139 -4.92 24.02 -20.19
C LYS A 139 -4.76 25.51 -19.91
N TYR A 140 -3.55 26.04 -20.03
CA TYR A 140 -3.21 27.38 -19.53
C TYR A 140 -2.84 28.38 -20.65
N ALA A 141 -2.54 27.90 -21.86
CA ALA A 141 -2.16 28.73 -23.01
C ALA A 141 -2.77 28.18 -24.33
N PRO A 142 -4.11 28.16 -24.46
CA PRO A 142 -4.81 27.55 -25.59
C PRO A 142 -4.49 28.19 -26.95
N ASP A 143 -4.02 29.44 -26.99
CA ASP A 143 -3.64 30.13 -28.22
C ASP A 143 -2.39 29.52 -28.90
N ASN A 144 -1.54 28.81 -28.13
CA ASN A 144 -0.32 28.19 -28.64
C ASN A 144 -0.54 26.81 -29.30
N VAL A 145 -1.76 26.28 -29.25
CA VAL A 145 -2.10 24.91 -29.69
C VAL A 145 -3.14 24.88 -30.82
N ALA A 146 -3.22 25.93 -31.63
CA ALA A 146 -4.23 26.17 -32.66
C ALA A 146 -4.45 25.03 -33.70
N ASN A 147 -3.49 24.10 -33.84
CA ASN A 147 -3.55 22.97 -34.79
C ASN A 147 -3.80 21.60 -34.14
N LEU A 148 -3.91 21.54 -32.81
CA LEU A 148 -4.11 20.29 -32.08
C LEU A 148 -5.61 20.00 -31.97
N THR A 149 -6.02 18.78 -32.29
CA THR A 149 -7.40 18.33 -32.14
C THR A 149 -7.55 17.45 -30.90
N GLY A 150 -8.74 17.45 -30.33
CA GLY A 150 -9.10 16.57 -29.21
C GLY A 150 -8.84 15.08 -29.49
N ALA A 151 -9.18 14.64 -30.70
CA ALA A 151 -8.94 13.27 -31.15
C ALA A 151 -7.45 12.93 -31.24
N ALA A 152 -6.62 13.85 -31.77
CA ALA A 152 -5.18 13.66 -31.83
C ALA A 152 -4.53 13.60 -30.43
N LEU A 153 -5.05 14.39 -29.49
CA LEU A 153 -4.58 14.40 -28.10
C LEU A 153 -4.93 13.09 -27.37
N LYS A 154 -6.15 12.58 -27.56
CA LYS A 154 -6.58 11.27 -27.06
C LYS A 154 -5.72 10.14 -27.63
N GLN A 155 -5.50 10.14 -28.95
CA GLN A 155 -4.69 9.11 -29.61
C GLN A 155 -3.23 9.15 -29.13
N SER A 156 -2.67 10.34 -28.94
CA SER A 156 -1.31 10.51 -28.39
C SER A 156 -1.23 9.97 -26.95
N GLY A 157 -2.26 10.19 -26.14
CA GLY A 157 -2.37 9.62 -24.79
C GLY A 157 -2.45 8.08 -24.79
N LEU A 158 -3.19 7.48 -25.73
CA LEU A 158 -3.26 6.03 -25.88
C LEU A 158 -1.91 5.43 -26.30
N ASN A 159 -1.24 6.02 -27.30
CA ASN A 159 0.07 5.58 -27.76
C ASN A 159 1.12 5.68 -26.64
N LEU A 160 1.08 6.75 -25.84
CA LEU A 160 1.97 6.92 -24.70
C LEU A 160 1.67 5.88 -23.61
N LEU A 161 0.40 5.61 -23.33
CA LEU A 161 -0.01 4.58 -22.37
C LEU A 161 0.51 3.19 -22.77
N GLU A 162 0.42 2.85 -24.06
CA GLU A 162 0.92 1.60 -24.61
C GLU A 162 2.45 1.51 -24.51
N LYS A 163 3.16 2.57 -24.90
CA LYS A 163 4.63 2.67 -24.76
C LYS A 163 5.08 2.54 -23.31
N MET A 164 4.37 3.19 -22.38
CA MET A 164 4.65 3.02 -20.96
C MET A 164 4.43 1.57 -20.58
N HIS A 165 3.28 0.96 -20.88
CA HIS A 165 2.95 -0.41 -20.45
C HIS A 165 3.93 -1.49 -20.95
N HIS A 166 4.41 -1.37 -22.19
CA HIS A 166 5.32 -2.34 -22.81
C HIS A 166 6.81 -2.01 -22.70
N GLY A 167 7.15 -0.78 -22.31
CA GLY A 167 8.52 -0.33 -22.04
C GLY A 167 8.92 -0.52 -20.59
#